data_AF-X1II07-F1
#
_entry.id   AF-X1II07-F1
#
_cell.length_a   1.000
_cell.length_b   1.000
_cell.length_c   1.000
_cell.angle_alpha   90.00
_cell.angle_beta   90.00
_cell.angle_gamma   90.00
#
_symmetry.space_group_name_H-M   'P 1'
#
loop_
_entity.id
_entity.type
_entity.pdbx_description
1 polymer ?
#
loop_
_entity_poly.entity_id
_entity_poly.type
_entity_poly.pdbx_seq_one_letter_code
_entity_poly.pdbx_strand_id
1 'polypeptide(L)'
;MMMDKELQRVLKEVSADIDRLANSDRPLTKEEEKYRRRLLKRKYVLDSIKEAKEKHRRDDELFNSTVYEMLVPWGERHPFLMGLVT
;
A
#
# COMPACT_ATOMS: atom_id res chain seq x y z
N MET A 1 8.86 -12.60 -1.63
CA MET A 1 9.66 -11.51 -1.02
C MET A 1 9.87 -10.46 -2.08
N MET A 2 9.47 -9.23 -1.82
CA MET A 2 9.53 -8.15 -2.81
C MET A 2 10.98 -7.70 -3.06
N MET A 3 11.33 -7.44 -4.32
CA MET A 3 12.64 -6.90 -4.66
C MET A 3 12.74 -5.42 -4.26
N ASP A 4 13.90 -4.96 -3.82
CA ASP A 4 14.08 -3.57 -3.33
C ASP A 4 13.74 -2.51 -4.40
N LYS A 5 14.13 -2.77 -5.66
CA LYS A 5 13.79 -1.88 -6.79
C LYS A 5 12.28 -1.80 -7.02
N GLU A 6 11.59 -2.92 -6.85
CA GLU A 6 10.15 -3.00 -7.00
C GLU A 6 9.45 -2.27 -5.85
N LEU A 7 9.90 -2.52 -4.61
CA LEU A 7 9.41 -1.87 -3.40
C LEU A 7 9.52 -0.34 -3.50
N GLN A 8 10.69 0.16 -3.89
CA GLN A 8 10.92 1.60 -4.08
C GLN A 8 10.05 2.18 -5.18
N ARG A 9 9.91 1.48 -6.32
CA ARG A 9 9.08 1.92 -7.42
C ARG A 9 7.62 2.05 -6.98
N VAL A 10 7.06 1.01 -6.35
CA VAL A 10 5.66 1.01 -5.94
C VAL A 10 5.42 2.04 -4.82
N LEU A 11 6.32 2.17 -3.84
CA LEU A 11 6.21 3.21 -2.81
C LEU A 11 6.15 4.61 -3.41
N LYS A 12 6.96 4.87 -4.46
CA LYS A 12 6.96 6.14 -5.17
C LYS A 12 5.66 6.37 -5.94
N GLU A 13 5.17 5.36 -6.66
CA GLU A 13 3.89 5.42 -7.39
C GLU A 13 2.72 5.71 -6.42
N VAL A 14 2.61 4.94 -5.34
CA VAL A 14 1.53 5.10 -4.35
C VAL A 14 1.61 6.45 -3.64
N SER A 15 2.81 6.92 -3.30
CA SER A 15 2.98 8.24 -2.66
C SER A 15 2.59 9.36 -3.62
N ALA A 16 2.99 9.29 -4.89
CA ALA A 16 2.62 10.28 -5.90
C ALA A 16 1.10 10.36 -6.10
N ASP A 17 0.39 9.22 -6.13
CA ASP A 17 -1.06 9.21 -6.26
C ASP A 17 -1.77 9.77 -5.00
N ILE A 18 -1.25 9.48 -3.81
CA ILE A 18 -1.75 10.09 -2.56
C ILE A 18 -1.56 11.61 -2.60
N ASP A 19 -0.38 12.08 -3.00
CA ASP A 19 -0.07 13.51 -3.09
C ASP A 19 -0.94 14.20 -4.14
N ARG A 20 -1.19 13.56 -5.28
CA ARG A 20 -2.11 14.08 -6.31
C ARG A 20 -3.52 14.26 -5.77
N LEU A 21 -4.02 13.33 -4.97
CA LEU A 21 -5.36 13.42 -4.36
C LEU A 21 -5.38 14.44 -3.20
N ALA A 22 -4.28 14.60 -2.47
CA ALA A 22 -4.17 15.57 -1.38
C ALA A 22 -4.10 17.01 -1.90
N ASN A 23 -3.44 17.23 -3.04
CA ASN A 23 -3.28 18.54 -3.68
C ASN A 23 -4.36 18.85 -4.72
N SER A 24 -5.53 18.20 -4.64
CA SER A 24 -6.63 18.53 -5.55
C SER A 24 -7.25 19.88 -5.18
N ASP A 25 -7.40 20.77 -6.16
CA ASP A 25 -8.05 22.08 -5.97
C ASP A 25 -9.56 21.98 -5.65
N ARG A 26 -10.13 20.78 -5.77
CA ARG A 26 -11.54 20.50 -5.48
C ARG A 26 -11.68 19.44 -4.39
N PRO A 27 -12.82 19.41 -3.68
CA PRO A 27 -13.16 18.28 -2.84
C PRO A 27 -13.13 16.96 -3.62
N LEU A 28 -12.63 15.91 -2.96
CA LEU A 28 -12.61 14.57 -3.51
C LEU A 28 -14.04 14.03 -3.61
N THR A 29 -14.33 13.33 -4.70
CA THR A 29 -15.54 12.51 -4.82
C THR A 29 -15.46 11.31 -3.87
N LYS A 30 -16.61 10.70 -3.56
CA LYS A 30 -16.66 9.49 -2.71
C LYS A 30 -15.76 8.35 -3.22
N GLU A 31 -15.67 8.19 -4.55
CA GLU A 31 -14.81 7.18 -5.16
C GLU A 31 -13.32 7.54 -5.03
N GLU A 32 -12.96 8.82 -5.15
CA GLU A 32 -11.59 9.30 -4.92
C GLU A 32 -11.18 9.17 -3.46
N GLU A 33 -12.08 9.44 -2.50
CA GLU A 33 -11.83 9.20 -1.09
C GLU A 33 -11.62 7.72 -0.77
N LYS A 34 -12.43 6.85 -1.38
CA LYS A 34 -12.30 5.40 -1.25
C LYS A 34 -10.97 4.95 -1.85
N TYR A 35 -10.60 5.47 -3.01
CA TYR A 35 -9.31 5.19 -3.63
C TYR A 35 -8.14 5.67 -2.79
N ARG A 36 -8.20 6.90 -2.23
CA ARG A 36 -7.21 7.42 -1.28
C ARG A 36 -7.04 6.50 -0.07
N ARG A 37 -8.15 6.02 0.52
CA ARG A 37 -8.11 5.06 1.63
C ARG A 37 -7.40 3.76 1.26
N ARG A 38 -7.62 3.25 0.04
CA ARG A 38 -6.91 2.07 -0.47
C ARG A 38 -5.41 2.32 -0.63
N LEU A 39 -5.04 3.46 -1.21
CA LEU A 39 -3.64 3.85 -1.36
C LEU A 39 -2.92 3.99 -0.02
N LEU A 40 -3.58 4.57 0.99
CA LEU A 40 -3.02 4.68 2.34
C LEU A 40 -2.74 3.32 2.98
N LYS A 41 -3.67 2.36 2.85
CA LYS A 41 -3.45 0.97 3.31
C LYS A 41 -2.30 0.31 2.57
N ARG A 42 -2.25 0.48 1.25
CA ARG A 42 -1.16 -0.05 0.42
C ARG A 42 0.20 0.53 0.84
N LYS A 43 0.26 1.85 1.06
CA LYS A 43 1.47 2.52 1.56
C LYS A 43 1.90 1.97 2.91
N TYR A 44 0.97 1.81 3.85
CA TYR A 44 1.25 1.23 5.16
C TYR A 44 1.93 -0.15 5.06
N VAL A 45 1.38 -1.07 4.27
CA VAL A 45 1.97 -2.41 4.10
C VAL A 45 3.37 -2.32 3.46
N LEU A 46 3.54 -1.47 2.45
CA LEU A 46 4.85 -1.28 1.80
C LEU A 46 5.88 -0.67 2.74
N ASP A 47 5.49 0.29 3.58
CA ASP A 47 6.36 0.89 4.60
C ASP A 47 6.76 -0.18 5.65
N SER A 48 5.85 -1.09 6.04
CA SER A 48 6.19 -2.23 6.90
C SER A 48 7.19 -3.20 6.26
N ILE A 49 7.07 -3.50 4.95
CA ILE A 49 8.07 -4.30 4.23
C ILE A 49 9.42 -3.60 4.25
N LYS A 50 9.44 -2.28 3.98
CA LYS A 50 10.66 -1.47 3.98
C LYS A 50 11.33 -1.49 5.36
N GLU A 51 10.57 -1.27 6.43
CA GLU A 51 11.07 -1.30 7.80
C GLU A 51 11.62 -2.68 8.18
N ALA A 52 10.94 -3.76 7.79
CA ALA A 52 11.42 -5.13 8.04
C ALA A 52 12.76 -5.40 7.34
N LYS A 53 12.92 -4.94 6.10
CA LYS A 53 14.20 -5.01 5.35
C LYS A 53 15.31 -4.20 6.03
N GLU A 54 15.04 -2.96 6.42
CA GLU A 54 16.00 -2.09 7.10
C GLU A 54 16.45 -2.64 8.46
N LYS A 55 15.54 -3.33 9.17
CA LYS A 55 15.82 -3.98 10.47
C LYS A 55 16.29 -5.43 10.36
N HIS A 56 16.48 -5.95 9.15
CA HIS A 56 16.85 -7.34 8.87
C HIS A 56 15.94 -8.40 9.52
N ARG A 57 14.64 -8.08 9.69
CA ARG A 57 13.64 -8.99 10.26
C ARG A 57 12.98 -9.81 9.15
N ARG A 58 13.56 -10.97 8.85
CA ARG A 58 13.12 -11.81 7.72
C ARG A 58 11.69 -12.33 7.84
N ASP A 59 11.26 -12.67 9.06
CA ASP A 59 9.90 -13.18 9.29
C ASP A 59 8.85 -12.08 9.04
N ASP A 60 9.12 -10.88 9.53
CA ASP A 60 8.29 -9.69 9.27
C ASP A 60 8.27 -9.34 7.77
N GLU A 61 9.42 -9.43 7.09
CA GLU A 61 9.50 -9.17 5.65
C GLU A 61 8.68 -10.17 4.84
N LEU A 62 8.77 -11.47 5.18
CA LEU A 62 8.01 -12.53 4.54
C LEU A 62 6.51 -12.32 4.76
N PHE A 63 6.09 -12.12 6.01
CA PHE A 63 4.70 -11.89 6.36
C PHE A 63 4.13 -10.68 5.62
N ASN A 64 4.80 -9.53 5.69
CA ASN A 64 4.33 -8.30 5.06
C ASN A 64 4.33 -8.40 3.52
N SER A 65 5.32 -9.07 2.92
CA SER A 65 5.33 -9.34 1.47
C SER A 65 4.15 -10.21 1.04
N THR A 66 3.84 -11.25 1.80
CA THR A 66 2.70 -12.14 1.53
C THR A 66 1.37 -11.39 1.71
N VAL A 67 1.24 -10.58 2.75
CA VAL A 67 0.09 -9.69 2.97
C VAL A 67 -0.07 -8.76 1.78
N TYR A 68 1.00 -8.14 1.29
CA TYR A 68 0.96 -7.28 0.12
C TYR A 68 0.47 -8.03 -1.13
N GLU A 69 1.06 -9.19 -1.45
CA GLU A 69 0.68 -9.99 -2.63
C GLU A 69 -0.76 -10.51 -2.57
N MET A 70 -1.26 -10.90 -1.40
CA MET A 70 -2.62 -11.42 -1.23
C MET A 70 -3.68 -10.34 -1.15
N LEU A 71 -3.38 -9.21 -0.52
CA LEU A 71 -4.43 -8.25 -0.13
C LEU A 71 -4.44 -7.00 -0.98
N VAL A 72 -3.32 -6.62 -1.60
CA VAL A 72 -3.29 -5.40 -2.41
C VAL A 72 -3.83 -5.68 -3.82
N PRO A 73 -3.26 -6.58 -4.64
CA PRO A 73 -3.81 -6.89 -5.96
C PRO A 73 -5.21 -7.53 -5.90
N TRP A 74 -5.47 -8.34 -4.87
CA TRP A 74 -6.71 -9.11 -4.74
C TRP A 74 -7.78 -8.33 -3.95
N GLY A 75 -7.42 -7.58 -2.91
CA GLY A 75 -8.33 -6.67 -2.21
C GLY A 75 -8.68 -5.42 -3.02
N GLU A 76 -7.87 -5.01 -4.00
CA GLU A 76 -8.27 -4.02 -5.02
C GLU A 76 -9.43 -4.53 -5.89
N ARG A 77 -9.46 -5.83 -6.20
CA ARG A 77 -10.58 -6.49 -6.91
C ARG A 77 -11.76 -6.82 -6.00
N HIS A 78 -11.53 -7.03 -4.71
CA HIS A 78 -12.54 -7.44 -3.72
C HIS A 78 -12.49 -6.52 -2.47
N PRO A 79 -13.19 -5.37 -2.49
CA PRO A 79 -13.07 -4.32 -1.48
C PRO A 79 -13.37 -4.76 -0.04
N PHE A 80 -14.18 -5.81 0.15
CA PHE A 80 -14.52 -6.35 1.47
C PHE A 80 -13.31 -6.98 2.18
N LEU A 81 -12.34 -7.51 1.43
CA LEU A 81 -11.13 -8.12 2.00
C LEU A 81 -10.17 -7.09 2.61
N MET A 82 -10.24 -5.83 2.19
CA MET A 82 -9.43 -4.77 2.80
C MET A 82 -9.77 -4.52 4.26
N GLY A 83 -10.92 -4.98 4.76
CA GLY A 83 -11.26 -4.91 6.19
C GLY A 83 -10.44 -5.85 7.08
N LEU A 84 -9.76 -6.84 6.49
CA LEU A 84 -8.93 -7.81 7.23
C LEU A 84 -7.49 -7.29 7.46
N VAL A 85 -7.15 -6.16 6.84
CA VAL A 85 -5.89 -5.44 7.02
C VAL A 85 -6.20 -4.21 7.87
N THR A 86 -6.23 -4.41 9.17
CA THR A 86 -6.41 -3.40 10.23
C THR A 86 -5.45 -3.71 11.36
#